data_AF-A0A3A6FYM8-F1
#
_entry.id   AF-A0A3A6FYM8-F1
#
_cell.length_a   1.000
_cell.length_b   1.000
_cell.length_c   1.000
_cell.angle_alpha   90.00
_cell.angle_beta   90.00
_cell.angle_gamma   90.00
#
_symmetry.space_group_name_H-M   'P 1'
#
loop_
_entity.id
_entity.type
_entity.pdbx_description
1 polymer ?
#
loop_
_entity_poly.entity_id
_entity_poly.type
_entity_poly.pdbx_seq_one_letter_code
_entity_poly.pdbx_strand_id
1 'polypeptide(L)'
;MIHPSYTELMEVINEGAEIDDEPLVTSRYSVVLATSKRARQLIAGKEAMVPSSGKKPLSTAVEEIYKGKVHILPEEAEVEEETTEENEI
;
A
#
# COMPACT_ATOMS: atom_id res chain seq x y z
N MET A 1 18.98 10.91 6.06
CA MET A 1 17.54 11.23 6.03
C MET A 1 16.75 9.94 5.95
N ILE A 2 15.50 9.93 6.40
CA ILE A 2 14.61 8.76 6.25
C ILE A 2 14.25 8.66 4.77
N HIS A 3 14.40 7.46 4.20
CA HIS A 3 14.06 7.17 2.81
C HIS A 3 13.15 5.93 2.74
N PRO A 4 12.09 5.94 1.90
CA PRO A 4 11.60 7.12 1.17
C PRO A 4 11.04 8.20 2.11
N SER A 5 11.10 9.43 1.65
CA SER A 5 10.47 10.59 2.27
C SER A 5 8.97 10.60 1.99
N TYR A 6 8.21 11.38 2.78
CA TYR A 6 6.77 11.51 2.55
C TYR A 6 6.44 12.12 1.19
N THR A 7 7.26 13.05 0.70
CA THR A 7 7.06 13.68 -0.61
C THR A 7 7.23 12.66 -1.72
N GLU A 8 8.31 11.86 -1.68
CA GLU A 8 8.55 10.77 -2.63
C GLU A 8 7.39 9.75 -2.62
N LEU A 9 6.86 9.41 -1.44
CA LEU A 9 5.70 8.53 -1.34
C LEU A 9 4.44 9.13 -1.98
N MET A 10 4.16 10.41 -1.73
CA MET A 10 2.99 11.09 -2.32
C MET A 10 3.09 11.17 -3.85
N GLU A 11 4.28 11.44 -4.37
CA GLU A 11 4.53 11.48 -5.81
C GLU A 11 4.26 10.10 -6.44
N VAL A 12 4.87 9.03 -5.92
CA VAL A 12 4.67 7.67 -6.44
C VAL A 12 3.20 7.22 -6.36
N ILE A 13 2.51 7.55 -5.26
CA ILE A 13 1.09 7.18 -5.09
C ILE A 13 0.21 7.88 -6.14
N ASN A 14 0.47 9.15 -6.43
CA ASN A 14 -0.36 9.95 -7.33
C ASN A 14 0.11 9.90 -8.80
N GLU A 15 1.25 9.25 -9.11
CA GLU A 15 1.81 9.20 -10.48
C GLU A 15 0.85 8.55 -11.50
N GLY A 16 -0.06 7.68 -11.04
CA GLY A 16 -1.06 7.02 -11.87
C GLY A 16 -2.42 7.75 -11.96
N ALA A 17 -2.60 8.90 -11.32
CA ALA A 17 -3.83 9.67 -11.42
C ALA A 17 -3.82 10.55 -12.70
N GLU A 18 -4.93 10.60 -13.43
CA GLU A 18 -5.02 11.51 -14.58
C GLU A 18 -5.04 12.97 -14.10
N ILE A 19 -4.66 13.92 -14.97
CA ILE A 19 -4.56 15.35 -14.61
C ILE A 19 -5.90 15.92 -14.11
N ASP A 20 -7.01 15.35 -14.60
CA ASP A 20 -8.36 15.75 -14.25
C ASP A 20 -8.93 14.97 -13.04
N ASP A 21 -8.22 13.95 -12.55
CA ASP A 21 -8.61 13.18 -11.36
C ASP A 21 -8.20 13.90 -10.07
N GLU A 22 -9.03 13.76 -9.03
CA GLU A 22 -8.61 14.18 -7.70
C GLU A 22 -7.43 13.33 -7.21
N PRO A 23 -6.36 13.96 -6.67
CA PRO A 23 -5.19 13.23 -6.19
C PRO A 23 -5.59 12.26 -5.07
N LEU A 24 -5.24 10.99 -5.24
CA LEU A 24 -5.50 9.90 -4.28
C LEU A 24 -5.03 10.24 -2.87
N VAL A 25 -3.87 10.92 -2.75
CA VAL A 25 -3.32 11.32 -1.46
C VAL A 25 -2.76 12.74 -1.49
N THR A 26 -3.33 13.61 -0.65
CA THR A 26 -2.88 15.01 -0.46
C THR A 26 -2.25 15.27 0.91
N SER A 27 -2.33 14.32 1.84
CA SER A 27 -1.91 14.51 3.22
C SER A 27 -0.98 13.40 3.72
N ARG A 28 -0.07 13.76 4.63
CA ARG A 28 0.82 12.78 5.28
C ARG A 28 0.03 11.74 6.08
N TYR A 29 -1.12 12.13 6.63
CA TYR A 29 -1.97 11.23 7.39
C TYR A 29 -2.54 10.11 6.51
N SER A 30 -2.90 10.40 5.27
CA SER A 30 -3.41 9.38 4.33
C SER A 30 -2.34 8.34 4.00
N VAL A 31 -1.08 8.75 3.77
CA VAL A 31 0.05 7.83 3.58
C VAL A 31 0.24 6.94 4.81
N VAL A 32 0.17 7.51 6.01
CA VAL A 32 0.31 6.76 7.28
C VAL A 32 -0.82 5.75 7.45
N LEU A 33 -2.07 6.12 7.12
CA LEU A 33 -3.21 5.22 7.21
C LEU A 33 -3.10 4.06 6.22
N ALA A 34 -2.76 4.33 4.96
CA ALA A 34 -2.61 3.31 3.93
C ALA A 34 -1.47 2.33 4.24
N THR A 35 -0.29 2.84 4.59
CA THR A 35 0.86 2.01 4.99
C THR A 35 0.55 1.19 6.24
N SER A 36 -0.20 1.75 7.20
CA SER A 36 -0.63 1.01 8.40
C SER A 36 -1.66 -0.08 8.06
N LYS A 37 -2.61 0.19 7.17
CA LYS A 37 -3.60 -0.81 6.71
C LYS A 37 -2.90 -1.97 6.01
N ARG A 38 -1.98 -1.66 5.09
CA ARG A 38 -1.18 -2.68 4.38
C ARG A 38 -0.29 -3.48 5.34
N ALA A 39 0.37 -2.83 6.30
CA ALA A 39 1.17 -3.53 7.31
C ALA A 39 0.34 -4.55 8.11
N ARG A 40 -0.92 -4.23 8.44
CA ARG A 40 -1.84 -5.17 9.09
C ARG A 40 -2.20 -6.35 8.20
N GLN A 41 -2.41 -6.14 6.90
CA GLN A 41 -2.64 -7.24 5.95
C GLN A 41 -1.44 -8.20 5.90
N LEU A 42 -0.22 -7.69 5.88
CA LEU A 42 1.00 -8.50 5.94
C LEU A 42 1.09 -9.31 7.24
N ILE A 43 0.72 -8.72 8.37
CA ILE A 43 0.65 -9.43 9.67
C ILE A 43 -0.41 -10.53 9.65
N ALA A 44 -1.53 -10.30 8.96
CA ALA A 44 -2.61 -11.27 8.80
C ALA A 44 -2.26 -12.41 7.80
N GLY A 45 -1.04 -12.44 7.26
CA GLY A 45 -0.56 -13.52 6.39
C GLY A 45 -0.72 -13.25 4.90
N LYS A 46 -1.15 -12.04 4.49
CA LYS A 46 -1.15 -11.71 3.05
C LYS A 46 0.28 -11.72 2.51
N GLU A 47 0.41 -12.18 1.28
CA GLU A 47 1.70 -12.23 0.58
C GLU A 47 2.30 -10.83 0.40
N ALA A 48 3.61 -10.73 0.64
CA ALA A 48 4.39 -9.53 0.41
C ALA A 48 4.82 -9.47 -1.07
N MET A 49 4.57 -8.34 -1.71
CA MET A 49 4.90 -8.08 -3.11
C MET A 49 6.35 -7.64 -3.32
N VAL A 50 7.11 -7.52 -2.23
CA VAL A 50 8.56 -7.24 -2.22
C VAL A 50 9.24 -8.17 -1.22
N PRO A 51 10.53 -8.51 -1.43
CA PRO A 51 11.27 -9.32 -0.47
C PRO A 51 11.28 -8.68 0.91
N SER A 52 10.71 -9.37 1.91
CA SER A 52 10.66 -8.84 3.27
C SER A 52 12.05 -8.78 3.89
N SER A 53 12.94 -9.72 3.58
CA SER A 53 14.34 -9.75 4.05
C SER A 53 14.48 -9.51 5.57
N GLY A 54 13.52 -10.01 6.37
CA GLY A 54 13.50 -9.81 7.83
C GLY A 54 13.07 -8.41 8.30
N LYS A 55 12.59 -7.56 7.39
CA LYS A 55 12.04 -6.24 7.70
C LYS A 55 10.74 -6.37 8.49
N LYS A 56 10.45 -5.36 9.31
CA LYS A 56 9.15 -5.24 9.97
C LYS A 56 8.04 -5.06 8.91
N PRO A 57 6.83 -5.55 9.14
CA PRO A 57 5.71 -5.44 8.20
C PRO A 57 5.47 -4.02 7.69
N LEU A 58 5.59 -3.01 8.57
CA LEU A 58 5.44 -1.61 8.18
C LEU A 58 6.51 -1.16 7.17
N SER A 59 7.76 -1.57 7.36
CA SER A 59 8.85 -1.24 6.44
C SER A 59 8.64 -1.91 5.08
N THR A 60 8.15 -3.15 5.06
CA THR A 60 7.76 -3.84 3.82
C THR A 60 6.62 -3.11 3.12
N ALA A 61 5.57 -2.73 3.84
CA ALA A 61 4.43 -2.00 3.28
C ALA A 61 4.83 -0.65 2.64
N VAL A 62 5.72 0.11 3.29
CA VAL A 62 6.25 1.37 2.73
C VAL A 62 7.03 1.11 1.44
N GLU A 63 7.83 0.05 1.39
CA GLU A 63 8.61 -0.32 0.21
C GLU A 63 7.74 -0.84 -0.94
N GLU A 64 6.68 -1.59 -0.64
CA GLU A 64 5.70 -2.04 -1.64
C GLU A 64 5.04 -0.84 -2.32
N ILE A 65 4.58 0.14 -1.54
CA ILE A 65 3.96 1.36 -2.07
C ILE A 65 4.97 2.18 -2.85
N TYR A 66 6.17 2.39 -2.31
CA TYR A 66 7.22 3.15 -2.99
C TYR A 66 7.69 2.52 -4.31
N LYS A 67 7.60 1.19 -4.43
CA LYS A 67 7.91 0.47 -5.68
C LYS A 67 6.70 0.31 -6.61
N GLY A 68 5.55 0.92 -6.29
CA GLY A 68 4.31 0.81 -7.06
C GLY A 68 3.77 -0.62 -7.13
N LYS A 69 4.08 -1.48 -6.15
CA LYS A 69 3.60 -2.87 -6.10
C LYS A 69 2.25 -3.00 -5.41
N VAL A 70 1.90 -2.02 -4.58
CA VAL A 70 0.61 -1.93 -3.89
C VAL A 70 0.09 -0.51 -4.08
N HIS A 71 -1.18 -0.40 -4.46
CA HIS A 71 -1.84 0.88 -4.76
C HIS A 71 -2.91 1.20 -3.71
N ILE A 72 -3.13 2.48 -3.47
CA ILE A 72 -4.21 2.97 -2.62
C ILE A 72 -5.43 3.15 -3.50
N LEU A 73 -6.55 2.54 -3.12
CA LEU A 73 -7.82 2.69 -3.83
C LEU A 73 -8.71 3.72 -3.10
N PRO A 74 -9.53 4.50 -3.82
CA PRO A 74 -10.54 5.37 -3.24
C PRO A 74 -11.58 4.58 -2.43
N GLU A 75 -12.20 5.21 -1.43
CA GLU A 75 -13.18 4.58 -0.53
C GLU A 75 -14.44 4.02 -1.24
N GLU A 76 -14.74 4.47 -2.46
CA GLU A 76 -15.87 3.94 -3.26
C GLU A 76 -15.59 2.58 -3.91
N ALA A 77 -14.33 2.11 -3.87
CA ALA A 77 -13.93 0.79 -4.35
C ALA A 77 -13.85 -0.22 -3.19
N GLU A 78 -14.99 -0.53 -2.56
CA GLU A 78 -15.10 -1.75 -1.75
C GLU A 78 -15.17 -2.96 -2.70
N VAL A 79 -14.00 -3.45 -3.11
CA VAL A 79 -13.89 -4.78 -3.70
C VAL A 79 -13.85 -5.76 -2.52
N GLU A 80 -14.92 -6.54 -2.36
CA GLU A 80 -14.95 -7.66 -1.42
C GLU A 80 -13.71 -8.53 -1.69
N GLU A 81 -12.81 -8.62 -0.71
CA GLU A 81 -11.64 -9.50 -0.83
C GLU A 81 -12.15 -10.95 -0.78
N GLU A 82 -12.38 -11.58 -1.94
CA GLU A 82 -12.66 -13.01 -2.04
C GLU A 82 -11.49 -13.78 -1.41
N THR A 83 -11.73 -14.38 -0.25
CA THR A 83 -10.87 -15.39 0.34
C THR A 83 -10.97 -16.65 -0.50
N THR A 84 -10.06 -16.83 -1.47
CA THR A 84 -9.87 -18.14 -2.12
C THR A 84 -9.19 -19.07 -1.11
N GLU A 85 -9.98 -19.66 -0.22
CA GLU A 85 -9.58 -20.84 0.55
C GLU A 85 -9.70 -22.06 -0.38
N GLU A 86 -8.68 -22.32 -1.20
CA GLU A 86 -8.49 -23.66 -1.75
C GLU A 86 -7.99 -24.58 -0.64
N ASN A 87 -8.93 -25.17 0.10
CA ASN A 87 -8.74 -26.42 0.84
C ASN A 87 -9.73 -27.44 0.25
N GLU A 88 -9.38 -28.04 -0.88
CA GLU A 88 -9.97 -29.30 -1.29
C GLU A 88 -9.13 -30.46 -0.74
N ILE A 89 -9.83 -31.32 -0.01
CA ILE A 89 -9.39 -32.60 0.58
C ILE A 89 -9.30 -33.66 -0.51
#